data_AF-A0A485D826-F1
#
_entry.id   AF-A0A485D826-F1
#
_cell.length_a   1.000
_cell.length_b   1.000
_cell.length_c   1.000
_cell.angle_alpha   90.00
_cell.angle_beta   90.00
_cell.angle_gamma   90.00
#
_symmetry.space_group_name_H-M   'P 1'
#
loop_
_entity.id
_entity.type
_entity.pdbx_description
1 polymer ?
#
loop_
_entity_poly.entity_id
_entity_poly.type
_entity_poly.pdbx_seq_one_letter_code
_entity_poly.pdbx_strand_id
1 'polypeptide(L)'
;MSDYNEKSAISALLAGHCSDPFSVLGMHSTAAGLEVRALLPDATEVWVIEPKTGRKAGKLECLDSRGFFSGVLPRRKNAFRYQLAVTWHGQQNLIDDPYRFGPVLQELDAWLLAEGTHLRPYETLGAHADTMDGVTGTRFSVWAPNARRVSVVGQFNYWDGRRHPMRLRKESGIWELFVPGAHNGQLYKFELIDAHGHLRVKSDPYAFEAQMRPETASLICGLPEKVEQPPGP
;
A
#
# COMPACT_ATOMS: atom_id res chain seq x y z
N MET A 1 16.82 -20.25 -12.35
CA MET A 1 15.69 -20.45 -11.40
C MET A 1 15.15 -19.13 -10.85
N SER A 2 15.99 -18.12 -10.57
CA SER A 2 15.56 -16.77 -10.11
C SER A 2 14.59 -16.06 -11.08
N ASP A 3 14.98 -15.88 -12.35
CA ASP A 3 14.18 -15.14 -13.36
C ASP A 3 12.79 -15.71 -13.64
N TYR A 4 12.61 -17.03 -13.55
CA TYR A 4 11.31 -17.67 -13.81
C TYR A 4 10.32 -17.39 -12.68
N ASN A 5 10.80 -17.44 -11.44
CA ASN A 5 9.99 -17.15 -10.26
C ASN A 5 9.55 -15.68 -10.24
N GLU A 6 10.45 -14.79 -10.66
CA GLU A 6 10.20 -13.36 -10.74
C GLU A 6 9.18 -13.00 -11.84
N LYS A 7 9.33 -13.54 -13.05
CA LYS A 7 8.33 -13.36 -14.13
C LYS A 7 6.96 -13.91 -13.73
N SER A 8 6.93 -15.02 -12.99
CA SER A 8 5.70 -15.58 -12.43
C SER A 8 5.08 -14.65 -11.39
N ALA A 9 5.88 -14.07 -10.50
CA ALA A 9 5.40 -13.14 -9.48
C ALA A 9 4.85 -11.83 -10.09
N ILE A 10 5.52 -11.27 -11.11
CA ILE A 10 5.05 -10.11 -11.86
C ILE A 10 3.72 -10.45 -12.56
N SER A 11 3.63 -11.61 -13.22
CA SER A 11 2.40 -12.05 -13.88
C SER A 11 1.25 -12.22 -12.88
N ALA A 12 1.52 -12.79 -11.71
CA ALA A 12 0.54 -12.94 -10.64
C ALA A 12 0.09 -11.59 -10.08
N LEU A 13 1.00 -10.62 -9.91
CA LEU A 13 0.67 -9.26 -9.50
C LEU A 13 -0.28 -8.60 -10.51
N LEU A 14 0.06 -8.66 -11.80
CA LEU A 14 -0.73 -8.04 -12.85
C LEU A 14 -2.07 -8.75 -13.12
N ALA A 15 -2.18 -10.02 -12.75
CA ALA A 15 -3.44 -10.77 -12.76
C ALA A 15 -4.27 -10.56 -11.47
N GLY A 16 -3.76 -9.81 -10.49
CA GLY A 16 -4.45 -9.59 -9.21
C GLY A 16 -4.43 -10.80 -8.28
N HIS A 17 -3.46 -11.71 -8.44
CA HIS A 17 -3.29 -12.94 -7.65
C HIS A 17 -2.06 -12.92 -6.74
N CYS A 18 -1.46 -11.74 -6.53
CA CYS A 18 -0.31 -11.58 -5.64
C CYS A 18 -0.75 -11.21 -4.23
N SER A 19 -0.38 -12.03 -3.24
CA SER A 19 -0.64 -11.76 -1.82
C SER A 19 0.45 -10.94 -1.13
N ASP A 20 1.62 -10.81 -1.75
CA ASP A 20 2.72 -10.00 -1.23
C ASP A 20 3.32 -9.11 -2.35
N PRO A 21 2.67 -7.97 -2.65
CA PRO A 21 3.15 -7.06 -3.68
C PRO A 21 4.54 -6.49 -3.40
N PHE A 22 5.00 -6.44 -2.14
CA PHE A 22 6.32 -5.92 -1.76
C PHE A 22 7.47 -6.83 -2.19
N SER A 23 7.18 -8.12 -2.44
CA SER A 23 8.16 -9.02 -3.06
C SER A 23 8.49 -8.65 -4.51
N VAL A 24 7.65 -7.82 -5.15
CA VAL A 24 7.79 -7.41 -6.55
C VAL A 24 7.97 -5.90 -6.70
N LEU A 25 7.19 -5.09 -6.00
CA LEU A 25 7.17 -3.64 -6.09
C LEU A 25 8.14 -3.00 -5.10
N GLY A 26 8.47 -1.72 -5.34
CA GLY A 26 9.41 -0.97 -4.53
C GLY A 26 10.86 -1.14 -4.99
N MET A 27 11.80 -0.90 -4.06
CA MET A 27 13.23 -0.94 -4.32
C MET A 27 13.83 -2.29 -3.92
N HIS A 28 14.57 -2.91 -4.83
CA HIS A 28 15.18 -4.22 -4.67
C HIS A 28 16.69 -4.16 -4.94
N SER A 29 17.47 -4.91 -4.16
CA SER A 29 18.91 -5.05 -4.39
C SER A 29 19.18 -6.16 -5.40
N THR A 30 19.92 -5.86 -6.47
CA THR A 30 20.30 -6.82 -7.51
C THR A 30 21.82 -6.82 -7.72
N ALA A 31 22.33 -7.80 -8.46
CA ALA A 31 23.75 -7.83 -8.86
C ALA A 31 24.17 -6.62 -9.71
N ALA A 32 23.22 -5.99 -10.41
CA ALA A 32 23.47 -4.84 -11.28
C ALA A 32 23.29 -3.47 -10.58
N GLY A 33 22.89 -3.46 -9.30
CA GLY A 33 22.59 -2.26 -8.52
C GLY A 33 21.19 -2.32 -7.92
N LEU A 34 20.66 -1.16 -7.50
CA LEU A 34 19.28 -1.08 -7.03
C LEU A 34 18.30 -1.05 -8.20
N GLU A 35 17.27 -1.87 -8.17
CA GLU A 35 16.17 -1.86 -9.11
C GLU A 35 14.93 -1.27 -8.45
N VAL A 36 14.21 -0.40 -9.15
CA VAL A 36 12.93 0.15 -8.68
C VAL A 36 11.83 -0.36 -9.60
N ARG A 37 10.79 -0.94 -9.01
CA ARG A 37 9.64 -1.52 -9.72
C ARG A 37 8.35 -0.89 -9.23
N ALA A 38 7.51 -0.43 -10.14
CA ALA A 38 6.27 0.25 -9.81
C ALA A 38 5.10 -0.22 -10.69
N LEU A 39 3.91 -0.35 -10.10
CA LEU A 39 2.67 -0.59 -10.81
C LEU A 39 1.88 0.72 -10.87
N LEU A 40 1.93 1.38 -12.02
CA LEU A 40 1.34 2.69 -12.29
C LEU A 40 0.45 2.59 -13.54
N PRO A 41 -0.79 2.08 -13.41
CA PRO A 41 -1.74 2.02 -14.52
C PRO A 41 -1.87 3.38 -15.21
N ASP A 42 -2.00 3.35 -16.54
CA ASP A 42 -2.22 4.50 -17.41
C ASP A 42 -1.05 5.52 -17.48
N ALA A 43 0.07 5.25 -16.79
CA ALA A 43 1.26 6.09 -16.88
C ALA A 43 1.98 5.89 -18.22
N THR A 44 2.54 6.97 -18.77
CA THR A 44 3.31 6.93 -20.03
C THR A 44 4.81 7.07 -19.80
N GLU A 45 5.22 7.68 -18.69
CA GLU A 45 6.62 7.86 -18.34
C GLU A 45 6.82 7.88 -16.82
N VAL A 46 7.89 7.25 -16.34
CA VAL A 46 8.23 7.20 -14.91
C VAL A 46 9.74 7.43 -14.73
N TRP A 47 10.07 8.33 -13.80
CA TRP A 47 11.44 8.60 -13.35
C TRP A 47 11.57 8.43 -11.84
N VAL A 48 12.70 7.89 -11.40
CA VAL A 48 13.10 7.91 -9.99
C VAL A 48 13.78 9.23 -9.70
N ILE A 49 13.28 9.96 -8.71
CA ILE A 49 13.76 11.28 -8.28
C ILE A 49 14.33 11.20 -6.87
N GLU A 50 15.49 11.82 -6.65
CA GLU A 50 16.01 12.04 -5.31
C GLU A 50 15.38 13.33 -4.72
N PRO A 51 14.57 13.23 -3.65
CA PRO A 51 13.72 14.35 -3.20
C PRO A 51 14.52 15.56 -2.69
N LYS A 52 15.72 15.34 -2.14
CA LYS A 52 16.57 16.42 -1.61
C LYS A 52 17.17 17.30 -2.70
N THR A 53 17.46 16.73 -3.88
CA THR A 53 18.20 17.41 -4.95
C THR A 53 17.36 17.65 -6.19
N GLY A 54 16.19 17.01 -6.31
CA GLY A 54 15.37 16.98 -7.53
C GLY A 54 16.02 16.20 -8.67
N ARG A 55 17.15 15.54 -8.44
CA ARG A 55 17.91 14.85 -9.49
C ARG A 55 17.18 13.59 -9.95
N LYS A 56 17.08 13.42 -11.26
CA LYS A 56 16.67 12.15 -11.90
C LYS A 56 17.75 11.09 -11.66
N ALA A 57 17.44 10.12 -10.81
CA ALA A 57 18.32 8.99 -10.49
C ALA A 57 18.33 7.94 -11.62
N GLY A 58 17.20 7.73 -12.28
CA GLY A 58 17.05 6.86 -13.45
C GLY A 58 15.63 6.86 -14.02
N LYS A 59 15.49 6.43 -15.26
CA LYS A 59 14.20 6.23 -15.93
C LYS A 59 13.76 4.79 -15.74
N LEU A 60 12.46 4.56 -15.52
CA LEU A 60 11.89 3.21 -15.54
C LEU A 60 11.33 2.92 -16.93
N GLU A 61 11.58 1.72 -17.43
CA GLU A 61 11.03 1.20 -18.67
C GLU A 61 9.70 0.52 -18.41
N CYS A 62 8.73 0.74 -19.30
CA CYS A 62 7.45 0.04 -19.25
C CYS A 62 7.65 -1.39 -19.77
N LEU A 63 7.63 -2.37 -18.87
CA LEU A 63 7.82 -3.78 -19.23
C LEU A 63 6.48 -4.49 -19.53
N ASP A 64 5.36 -3.94 -19.06
CA ASP A 64 4.01 -4.42 -19.39
C ASP A 64 3.04 -3.23 -19.53
N SER A 65 2.24 -3.23 -20.60
CA SER A 65 1.30 -2.15 -20.94
C SER A 65 0.19 -1.93 -19.92
N ARG A 66 -0.02 -2.86 -18.97
CA ARG A 66 -0.91 -2.66 -17.82
C ARG A 66 -0.35 -1.70 -16.77
N GLY A 67 0.84 -1.14 -17.01
CA GLY A 67 1.46 -0.10 -16.20
C GLY A 67 2.57 -0.63 -15.28
N PHE A 68 3.22 -1.74 -15.63
CA PHE A 68 4.36 -2.23 -14.86
C PHE A 68 5.66 -1.61 -15.38
N PHE A 69 6.35 -0.88 -14.51
CA PHE A 69 7.59 -0.19 -14.82
C PHE A 69 8.74 -0.78 -13.99
N SER A 70 9.90 -0.94 -14.60
CA SER A 70 11.14 -1.30 -13.90
C SER A 70 12.36 -0.56 -14.45
N GLY A 71 13.34 -0.30 -13.60
CA GLY A 71 14.61 0.29 -13.98
C GLY A 71 15.69 0.04 -12.94
N VAL A 72 16.86 -0.37 -13.41
CA VAL A 72 18.06 -0.53 -12.59
C VAL A 72 18.79 0.80 -12.49
N LEU A 73 19.32 1.10 -11.30
CA LEU A 73 20.11 2.26 -10.94
C LEU A 73 21.54 1.81 -10.61
N PRO A 74 22.42 1.60 -11.62
CA PRO A 74 23.70 0.90 -11.43
C PRO A 74 24.67 1.65 -10.51
N ARG A 75 24.51 2.98 -10.41
CA ARG A 75 25.34 3.86 -9.60
C ARG A 75 24.94 3.89 -8.12
N ARG A 76 23.83 3.22 -7.74
CA ARG A 76 23.32 3.19 -6.37
C ARG A 76 23.44 1.77 -5.82
N LYS A 77 24.18 1.63 -4.72
CA LYS A 77 24.41 0.36 -4.01
C LYS A 77 23.65 0.24 -2.69
N ASN A 78 23.36 1.36 -2.06
CA ASN A 78 22.66 1.43 -0.78
C ASN A 78 21.28 2.02 -0.98
N ALA A 79 20.29 1.47 -0.27
CA ALA A 79 18.93 1.98 -0.26
C ALA A 79 18.91 3.47 0.07
N PHE A 80 18.02 4.21 -0.60
CA PHE A 80 17.90 5.65 -0.44
C PHE A 80 16.44 6.08 -0.60
N ARG A 81 16.08 7.20 0.00
CA ARG A 81 14.75 7.78 -0.17
C ARG A 81 14.59 8.32 -1.59
N TYR A 82 13.50 7.96 -2.25
CA TYR A 82 13.17 8.41 -3.59
C TYR A 82 11.68 8.74 -3.71
N GLN A 83 11.34 9.46 -4.77
CA GLN A 83 9.98 9.68 -5.25
C GLN A 83 9.91 9.28 -6.72
N LEU A 84 8.70 9.09 -7.22
CA LEU A 84 8.43 8.79 -8.63
C LEU A 84 7.86 10.05 -9.28
N ALA A 85 8.53 10.55 -10.31
CA ALA A 85 7.93 11.52 -11.23
C ALA A 85 7.21 10.74 -12.33
N VAL A 86 5.88 10.76 -12.30
CA VAL A 86 5.01 9.95 -13.15
C VAL A 86 4.20 10.86 -14.07
N THR A 87 4.22 10.57 -15.36
CA THR A 87 3.42 11.28 -16.36
C THR A 87 2.15 10.52 -16.67
N TRP A 88 1.00 11.13 -16.39
CA TRP A 88 -0.34 10.68 -16.79
C TRP A 88 -0.97 11.75 -17.67
N HIS A 89 -1.53 11.37 -18.82
CA HIS A 89 -2.20 12.29 -19.75
C HIS A 89 -1.39 13.58 -20.07
N GLY A 90 -0.06 13.45 -20.19
CA GLY A 90 0.85 14.56 -20.45
C GLY A 90 1.19 15.44 -19.24
N GLN A 91 0.61 15.19 -18.07
CA GLN A 91 0.89 15.91 -16.82
C GLN A 91 1.81 15.08 -15.92
N GLN A 92 2.90 15.69 -15.47
CA GLN A 92 3.84 15.06 -14.54
C GLN A 92 3.44 15.34 -13.10
N ASN A 93 3.41 14.28 -12.29
CA ASN A 93 3.11 14.33 -10.87
C ASN A 93 4.26 13.68 -10.10
N LEU A 94 4.65 14.26 -8.97
CA LEU A 94 5.66 13.70 -8.08
C LEU A 94 4.94 12.99 -6.93
N ILE A 95 5.19 11.69 -6.77
CA ILE A 95 4.54 10.86 -5.74
C ILE A 95 5.58 10.08 -4.92
N ASP A 96 5.26 9.79 -3.66
CA ASP A 96 5.97 8.78 -2.89
C ASP A 96 5.49 7.39 -3.31
N ASP A 97 6.41 6.42 -3.40
CA ASP A 97 6.07 5.02 -3.68
C ASP A 97 5.54 4.33 -2.40
N PRO A 98 4.28 3.84 -2.37
CA PRO A 98 3.75 3.08 -1.23
C PRO A 98 4.59 1.84 -0.87
N TYR A 99 5.25 1.23 -1.84
CA TYR A 99 5.98 -0.03 -1.68
C TYR A 99 7.41 0.14 -1.19
N ARG A 100 7.86 1.38 -0.91
CA ARG A 100 9.15 1.63 -0.25
C ARG A 100 9.05 1.53 1.28
N PHE A 101 7.85 1.54 1.85
CA PHE A 101 7.62 1.55 3.30
C PHE A 101 7.58 0.12 3.86
N GLY A 102 8.09 -0.06 5.07
CA GLY A 102 8.09 -1.35 5.75
C GLY A 102 6.70 -1.79 6.24
N PRO A 103 6.65 -2.86 7.05
CA PRO A 103 5.46 -3.24 7.80
C PRO A 103 4.87 -2.11 8.64
N VAL A 104 3.54 -2.01 8.62
CA VAL A 104 2.77 -0.98 9.33
C VAL A 104 2.12 -1.52 10.61
N LEU A 105 1.91 -2.83 10.66
CA LEU A 105 1.51 -3.57 11.85
C LEU A 105 2.75 -3.95 12.66
N GLN A 106 2.82 -3.50 13.91
CA GLN A 106 3.88 -3.87 14.84
C GLN A 106 3.82 -5.37 15.15
N GLU A 107 4.96 -5.98 15.44
CA GLU A 107 5.05 -7.44 15.67
C GLU A 107 4.20 -7.90 16.86
N LEU A 108 4.19 -7.12 17.95
CA LEU A 108 3.37 -7.42 19.12
C LEU A 108 1.87 -7.38 18.80
N ASP A 109 1.41 -6.37 18.06
CA ASP A 109 0.01 -6.26 17.65
C ASP A 109 -0.37 -7.44 16.75
N ALA A 110 0.48 -7.80 15.80
CA ALA A 110 0.26 -8.95 14.91
C ALA A 110 0.11 -10.26 15.70
N TRP A 111 0.96 -10.45 16.73
CA TRP A 111 0.92 -11.62 17.59
C TRP A 111 -0.36 -11.65 18.44
N LEU A 112 -0.70 -10.57 19.14
CA LEU A 112 -1.91 -10.46 19.95
C LEU A 112 -3.19 -10.63 19.11
N LEU A 113 -3.19 -10.14 17.87
CA LEU A 113 -4.31 -10.32 16.94
C LEU A 113 -4.44 -11.78 16.47
N ALA A 114 -3.32 -12.45 16.21
CA ALA A 114 -3.32 -13.87 15.84
C ALA A 114 -3.80 -14.78 16.99
N GLU A 115 -3.47 -14.45 18.24
CA GLU A 115 -3.96 -15.17 19.42
C GLU A 115 -5.40 -14.80 19.82
N GLY A 116 -5.95 -13.70 19.29
CA GLY A 116 -7.27 -13.18 19.70
C GLY A 116 -7.27 -12.53 21.09
N THR A 117 -6.09 -12.14 21.59
CA THR A 117 -5.90 -11.54 22.93
C THR A 117 -5.72 -10.03 22.88
N HIS A 118 -5.69 -9.43 21.68
CA HIS A 118 -5.61 -7.98 21.50
C HIS A 118 -6.87 -7.29 22.04
N LEU A 119 -6.77 -6.59 23.16
CA LEU A 119 -7.92 -5.92 23.81
C LEU A 119 -8.37 -4.64 23.09
N ARG A 120 -7.48 -4.04 22.30
CA ARG A 120 -7.74 -2.76 21.60
C ARG A 120 -7.43 -2.83 20.10
N PRO A 121 -7.98 -3.82 19.37
CA PRO A 121 -7.60 -4.08 17.98
C PRO A 121 -7.91 -2.89 17.07
N TYR A 122 -8.87 -2.05 17.46
CA TYR A 122 -9.21 -0.80 16.78
C TYR A 122 -8.10 0.27 16.80
N GLU A 123 -7.09 0.18 17.67
CA GLU A 123 -5.94 1.11 17.63
C GLU A 123 -4.98 0.81 16.48
N THR A 124 -5.18 -0.33 15.81
CA THR A 124 -4.24 -0.85 14.82
C THR A 124 -4.93 -1.27 13.52
N LEU A 125 -6.06 -1.98 13.63
CA LEU A 125 -6.95 -2.28 12.50
C LEU A 125 -7.71 -1.04 12.05
N GLY A 126 -8.03 -1.00 10.77
CA GLY A 126 -8.73 0.11 10.12
C GLY A 126 -7.79 1.07 9.40
N ALA A 127 -8.21 2.33 9.30
CA ALA A 127 -7.42 3.43 8.72
C ALA A 127 -6.90 4.37 9.82
N HIS A 128 -5.58 4.55 9.87
CA HIS A 128 -4.91 5.40 10.86
C HIS A 128 -3.95 6.37 10.17
N ALA A 129 -4.21 7.67 10.30
CA ALA A 129 -3.27 8.69 9.82
C ALA A 129 -1.92 8.53 10.54
N ASP A 130 -0.83 8.59 9.77
CA ASP A 130 0.51 8.37 10.30
C ASP A 130 1.57 9.12 9.48
N THR A 131 2.79 9.19 10.01
CA THR A 131 3.97 9.70 9.33
C THR A 131 5.10 8.68 9.37
N MET A 132 5.43 8.11 8.22
CA MET A 132 6.53 7.16 8.06
C MET A 132 7.65 7.80 7.24
N ASP A 133 8.91 7.67 7.67
CA ASP A 133 10.08 8.28 7.02
C ASP A 133 9.91 9.79 6.69
N GLY A 134 9.19 10.51 7.55
CA GLY A 134 8.86 11.93 7.34
C GLY A 134 7.88 12.19 6.20
N VAL A 135 7.06 11.21 5.82
CA VAL A 135 5.98 11.33 4.83
C VAL A 135 4.65 11.06 5.50
N THR A 136 3.74 12.02 5.43
CA THR A 136 2.38 11.88 5.93
C THR A 136 1.54 11.03 5.00
N GLY A 137 0.75 10.13 5.57
CA GLY A 137 -0.16 9.26 4.85
C GLY A 137 -1.10 8.55 5.82
N THR A 138 -1.62 7.41 5.39
CA THR A 138 -2.52 6.59 6.20
C THR A 138 -2.08 5.12 6.16
N ARG A 139 -1.97 4.50 7.33
CA ARG A 139 -1.85 3.05 7.48
C ARG A 139 -3.22 2.43 7.37
N PHE A 140 -3.38 1.47 6.47
CA PHE A 140 -4.59 0.67 6.34
C PHE A 140 -4.28 -0.75 6.75
N SER A 141 -5.13 -1.35 7.58
CA SER A 141 -5.07 -2.78 7.83
C SER A 141 -6.44 -3.42 8.03
N VAL A 142 -6.62 -4.63 7.49
CA VAL A 142 -7.89 -5.35 7.54
C VAL A 142 -7.66 -6.85 7.67
N TRP A 143 -8.43 -7.48 8.55
CA TRP A 143 -8.40 -8.93 8.70
C TRP A 143 -9.24 -9.59 7.60
N ALA A 144 -8.57 -10.34 6.71
CA ALA A 144 -9.21 -11.05 5.60
C ALA A 144 -8.38 -12.29 5.22
N PRO A 145 -8.26 -13.29 6.12
CA PRO A 145 -7.28 -14.37 6.01
C PRO A 145 -7.44 -15.23 4.74
N ASN A 146 -8.68 -15.40 4.29
CA ASN A 146 -9.01 -16.23 3.13
C ASN A 146 -9.10 -15.43 1.82
N ALA A 147 -8.89 -14.11 1.84
CA ALA A 147 -8.83 -13.34 0.61
C ALA A 147 -7.59 -13.75 -0.20
N ARG A 148 -7.71 -13.78 -1.53
CA ARG A 148 -6.58 -14.03 -2.43
C ARG A 148 -5.76 -12.76 -2.69
N ARG A 149 -6.42 -11.61 -2.61
CA ARG A 149 -5.85 -10.26 -2.74
C ARG A 149 -6.75 -9.29 -1.99
N VAL A 150 -6.16 -8.31 -1.33
CA VAL A 150 -6.85 -7.10 -0.89
C VAL A 150 -6.12 -5.88 -1.46
N SER A 151 -6.87 -4.89 -1.89
CA SER A 151 -6.40 -3.54 -2.22
C SER A 151 -7.22 -2.52 -1.45
N VAL A 152 -6.59 -1.41 -1.08
CA VAL A 152 -7.32 -0.24 -0.61
C VAL A 152 -7.71 0.64 -1.80
N VAL A 153 -8.98 1.02 -1.88
CA VAL A 153 -9.52 1.88 -2.94
C VAL A 153 -10.18 3.10 -2.32
N GLY A 154 -10.04 4.26 -2.94
CA GLY A 154 -10.59 5.50 -2.41
C GLY A 154 -10.34 6.68 -3.31
N GLN A 155 -10.64 7.88 -2.81
CA GLN A 155 -10.47 9.12 -3.57
C GLN A 155 -9.01 9.34 -4.02
N PHE A 156 -8.04 8.96 -3.18
CA PHE A 156 -6.60 9.13 -3.45
C PHE A 156 -6.07 8.26 -4.60
N ASN A 157 -6.82 7.25 -5.05
CA ASN A 157 -6.43 6.41 -6.19
C ASN A 157 -7.56 6.21 -7.21
N TYR A 158 -8.52 7.14 -7.24
CA TYR A 158 -9.66 7.12 -8.18
C TYR A 158 -10.46 5.81 -8.14
N TRP A 159 -10.53 5.18 -6.95
CA TRP A 159 -11.21 3.90 -6.75
C TRP A 159 -10.65 2.73 -7.57
N ASP A 160 -9.39 2.81 -8.01
CA ASP A 160 -8.73 1.77 -8.80
C ASP A 160 -7.95 0.80 -7.91
N GLY A 161 -8.49 -0.41 -7.74
CA GLY A 161 -7.88 -1.47 -6.93
C GLY A 161 -6.58 -2.04 -7.46
N ARG A 162 -6.18 -1.71 -8.70
CA ARG A 162 -4.87 -2.11 -9.24
C ARG A 162 -3.72 -1.30 -8.65
N ARG A 163 -4.00 -0.07 -8.16
CA ARG A 163 -2.97 0.90 -7.76
C ARG A 163 -2.37 0.64 -6.37
N HIS A 164 -3.18 0.11 -5.44
CA HIS A 164 -2.76 -0.08 -4.06
C HIS A 164 -3.10 -1.48 -3.50
N PRO A 165 -2.62 -2.58 -4.13
CA PRO A 165 -2.65 -3.90 -3.51
C PRO A 165 -1.85 -3.94 -2.19
N MET A 166 -2.43 -4.60 -1.19
CA MET A 166 -1.93 -4.68 0.18
C MET A 166 -1.07 -5.94 0.38
N ARG A 167 -0.20 -5.94 1.39
CA ARG A 167 0.59 -7.12 1.79
C ARG A 167 -0.18 -7.96 2.80
N LEU A 168 -0.25 -9.27 2.58
CA LEU A 168 -0.73 -10.23 3.58
C LEU A 168 0.37 -10.57 4.60
N ARG A 169 0.08 -10.33 5.88
CA ARG A 169 0.81 -10.89 7.03
C ARG A 169 0.31 -12.29 7.29
N LYS A 170 1.05 -13.29 6.78
CA LYS A 170 0.62 -14.71 6.78
C LYS A 170 0.40 -15.26 8.19
N GLU A 171 1.14 -14.74 9.16
CA GLU A 171 1.07 -15.11 10.57
C GLU A 171 -0.27 -14.75 11.24
N SER A 172 -0.97 -13.71 10.76
CA SER A 172 -2.22 -13.22 11.37
C SER A 172 -3.41 -13.19 10.41
N GLY A 173 -3.20 -13.32 9.10
CA GLY A 173 -4.24 -13.18 8.09
C GLY A 173 -4.66 -11.72 7.83
N ILE A 174 -3.86 -10.76 8.31
CA ILE A 174 -4.13 -9.32 8.18
C ILE A 174 -3.46 -8.80 6.91
N TRP A 175 -4.20 -8.01 6.14
CA TRP A 175 -3.68 -7.27 5.01
C TRP A 175 -3.32 -5.87 5.45
N GLU A 176 -2.18 -5.36 4.99
CA GLU A 176 -1.68 -4.05 5.42
C GLU A 176 -1.05 -3.25 4.28
N LEU A 177 -1.13 -1.92 4.35
CA LEU A 177 -0.43 -0.99 3.45
C LEU A 177 -0.34 0.41 4.06
N PHE A 178 0.78 1.10 3.86
CA PHE A 178 0.85 2.55 4.04
C PHE A 178 0.62 3.24 2.70
N VAL A 179 -0.33 4.18 2.64
CA VAL A 179 -0.57 5.00 1.44
C VAL A 179 -0.13 6.44 1.72
N PRO A 180 1.00 6.89 1.14
CA PRO A 180 1.44 8.28 1.20
C PRO A 180 0.39 9.22 0.60
N GLY A 181 0.17 10.38 1.23
CA GLY A 181 -0.79 11.37 0.73
C GLY A 181 -2.27 10.98 0.86
N ALA A 182 -2.58 9.83 1.48
CA ALA A 182 -3.92 9.56 1.96
C ALA A 182 -4.15 10.34 3.27
N HIS A 183 -5.22 11.14 3.32
CA HIS A 183 -5.46 12.12 4.38
C HIS A 183 -6.83 11.96 5.03
N ASN A 184 -6.97 12.44 6.26
CA ASN A 184 -8.24 12.50 6.97
C ASN A 184 -9.32 13.19 6.11
N GLY A 185 -10.55 12.70 6.21
CA GLY A 185 -11.70 13.17 5.43
C GLY A 185 -11.86 12.48 4.07
N GLN A 186 -10.87 11.72 3.60
CA GLN A 186 -10.99 11.00 2.34
C GLN A 186 -11.78 9.70 2.49
N LEU A 187 -12.55 9.37 1.45
CA LEU A 187 -13.36 8.17 1.39
C LEU A 187 -12.56 6.97 0.87
N TYR A 188 -12.79 5.80 1.44
CA TYR A 188 -12.16 4.55 1.04
C TYR A 188 -13.06 3.32 1.28
N LYS A 189 -12.67 2.21 0.65
CA LYS A 189 -13.17 0.85 0.85
C LYS A 189 -12.01 -0.14 0.64
N PHE A 190 -12.22 -1.40 1.02
CA PHE A 190 -11.35 -2.51 0.61
C PHE A 190 -11.95 -3.22 -0.59
N GLU A 191 -11.19 -3.30 -1.67
CA GLU A 191 -11.47 -4.18 -2.80
C GLU A 191 -10.70 -5.48 -2.60
N LEU A 192 -11.39 -6.62 -2.66
CA LEU A 192 -10.75 -7.92 -2.45
C LEU A 192 -11.23 -8.96 -3.45
N ILE A 193 -10.34 -9.92 -3.72
CA ILE A 193 -10.70 -11.16 -4.41
C ILE A 193 -10.93 -12.21 -3.33
N ASP A 194 -12.16 -12.71 -3.23
CA ASP A 194 -12.52 -13.71 -2.22
C ASP A 194 -11.89 -15.08 -2.49
N ALA A 195 -12.05 -16.02 -1.55
CA ALA A 195 -11.51 -17.38 -1.67
C ALA A 195 -11.99 -18.13 -2.92
N HIS A 196 -13.11 -17.71 -3.52
CA HIS A 196 -13.68 -18.29 -4.73
C HIS A 196 -13.29 -17.53 -6.01
N GLY A 197 -12.51 -16.46 -5.90
CA GLY A 197 -12.05 -15.67 -7.04
C GLY A 197 -12.97 -14.52 -7.44
N HIS A 198 -14.03 -14.21 -6.66
CA HIS A 198 -14.91 -13.11 -7.00
C HIS A 198 -14.39 -11.77 -6.47
N LEU A 199 -14.52 -10.73 -7.28
CA LEU A 199 -14.26 -9.36 -6.86
C LEU A 199 -15.37 -8.85 -5.93
N ARG A 200 -14.97 -8.32 -4.78
CA ARG A 200 -15.86 -7.73 -3.77
C ARG A 200 -15.32 -6.37 -3.35
N VAL A 201 -16.22 -5.45 -3.03
CA VAL A 201 -15.88 -4.17 -2.41
C VAL A 201 -16.60 -4.09 -1.07
N LYS A 202 -15.86 -3.77 -0.01
CA LYS A 202 -16.34 -3.78 1.37
C LYS A 202 -15.95 -2.49 2.07
N SER A 203 -16.87 -1.97 2.87
CA SER A 203 -16.56 -0.96 3.90
C SER A 203 -15.59 -1.56 4.91
N ASP A 204 -14.81 -0.71 5.57
CA ASP A 204 -13.89 -1.13 6.63
C ASP A 204 -14.67 -1.59 7.87
N PRO A 205 -14.47 -2.83 8.37
CA PRO A 205 -15.08 -3.31 9.61
C PRO A 205 -14.71 -2.47 10.85
N TYR A 206 -13.57 -1.78 10.81
CA TYR A 206 -13.01 -0.92 11.85
C TYR A 206 -13.09 0.58 11.49
N ALA A 207 -13.97 0.96 10.55
CA ALA A 207 -14.19 2.37 10.24
C ALA A 207 -14.66 3.15 11.49
N PHE A 208 -14.01 4.29 11.76
CA PHE A 208 -14.48 5.23 12.79
C PHE A 208 -15.58 6.15 12.26
N GLU A 209 -15.60 6.40 10.95
CA GLU A 209 -16.63 7.18 10.28
C GLU A 209 -17.00 6.57 8.92
N ALA A 210 -18.22 6.83 8.46
CA ALA A 210 -18.76 6.33 7.20
C ALA A 210 -19.63 7.38 6.50
N GLN A 211 -19.80 7.23 5.18
CA GLN A 211 -20.73 8.06 4.43
C GLN A 211 -22.17 7.89 4.92
N MET A 212 -22.97 8.94 4.73
CA MET A 212 -24.41 8.89 4.98
C MET A 212 -25.10 7.95 4.00
N ARG A 213 -26.04 7.14 4.52
CA ARG A 213 -26.89 6.26 3.72
C ARG A 213 -27.55 7.02 2.54
N PRO A 214 -27.69 6.39 1.35
CA PRO A 214 -27.45 4.97 1.04
C PRO A 214 -25.99 4.62 0.70
N GLU A 215 -25.09 5.59 0.72
CA GLU A 215 -23.68 5.36 0.43
C GLU A 215 -23.00 4.52 1.53
N THR A 216 -21.89 3.86 1.19
CA THR A 216 -21.25 2.87 2.08
C THR A 216 -19.75 3.01 2.25
N ALA A 217 -19.09 4.05 1.71
CA ALA A 217 -17.65 4.19 1.94
C ALA A 217 -17.34 4.53 3.38
N SER A 218 -16.22 4.02 3.86
CA SER A 218 -15.60 4.43 5.11
C SER A 218 -14.86 5.75 4.88
N LEU A 219 -14.71 6.55 5.93
CA LEU A 219 -13.98 7.82 5.90
C LEU A 219 -12.72 7.68 6.75
N ILE A 220 -11.58 8.15 6.23
CA ILE A 220 -10.33 8.19 7.00
C ILE A 220 -10.52 9.21 8.12
N CYS A 221 -10.60 8.72 9.35
CA CYS A 221 -10.72 9.54 10.55
C CYS A 221 -9.79 8.97 11.62
N GLY A 222 -9.31 9.81 12.53
CA GLY A 222 -8.53 9.36 13.68
C GLY A 222 -9.42 8.84 14.80
N LEU A 223 -8.80 8.18 15.78
CA LEU A 223 -9.46 7.91 17.05
C LEU A 223 -9.77 9.24 17.77
N PRO A 224 -10.87 9.29 18.54
CA PRO A 224 -11.10 10.41 19.44
C PRO A 224 -9.96 10.52 20.47
N GLU A 225 -9.78 11.72 21.02
CA GLU A 225 -8.79 11.93 22.08
C GLU A 225 -9.07 11.00 23.28
N LYS A 226 -8.00 10.47 23.87
CA LYS A 226 -8.09 9.64 25.07
C LYS A 226 -8.56 10.52 26.23
N VAL A 227 -9.72 10.19 26.80
CA VAL A 227 -10.23 10.85 28.01
C VAL A 227 -9.69 10.11 29.22
N GLU A 228 -8.97 10.81 30.09
CA GLU A 228 -8.58 10.25 31.39
C GLU A 228 -9.82 10.00 32.23
N GLN A 229 -10.00 8.78 32.72
CA GLN A 229 -11.06 8.51 33.67
C GLN A 229 -10.72 9.23 35.00
N PRO A 230 -11.66 9.98 35.59
CA PRO A 230 -11.44 10.51 36.93
C PRO A 230 -11.17 9.33 37.89
N PRO A 231 -10.34 9.52 38.93
CA PRO A 231 -10.10 8.47 39.91
C PRO A 231 -11.43 7.95 40.44
N GLY A 232 -11.57 6.62 40.46
CA GLY A 232 -12.77 5.95 40.98
C GLY A 232 -13.04 6.37 42.44
N PRO A 233 -14.29 6.22 42.90
CA PRO A 233 -14.69 6.58 44.26
C PRO A 233 -13.92 5.83 45.34
#